data_AF-A0A0J7ZLF8-F1
#
_entry.id   AF-A0A0J7ZLF8-F1
#
_cell.length_a   1.000
_cell.length_b   1.000
_cell.length_c   1.000
_cell.angle_alpha   90.00
_cell.angle_beta   90.00
_cell.angle_gamma   90.00
#
_symmetry.space_group_name_H-M   'P 1'
#
loop_
_entity.id
_entity.type
_entity.pdbx_description
1 polymer ?
#
loop_
_entity_poly.entity_id
_entity_poly.type
_entity_poly.pdbx_seq_one_letter_code
_entity_poly.pdbx_strand_id
1 'polypeptide(L)'
;MTLSASLARGVAPTTPGTLHARTVTGELSAPPRPGLTVRFGRGEKPDVDLGVGVDDLRVSRRHGELTYRQGLWWLRNTGQQLVRLPRGRMMHLSTEPIPLTTGYTPLFVKGSGYREHLVELYVSGHDDQGPLSRRRAETIRPETWALNDDERLLLVVLGQRYLLYEEDPRPLSYATAAKQLSYLRPDAHWNERRIEHRIEAVRHRLDRTGFRYPLMHDKSQGRPGDNNLLHNLIKGLVESTTLVPPDLDLMEDDAAWPGSAP
;
A
#
# COMPACT_ATOMS: atom_id res chain seq x y z
N MET A 1 33.58 5.72 -3.71
CA MET A 1 32.30 6.19 -4.26
C MET A 1 31.51 6.80 -3.12
N THR A 2 31.32 8.12 -3.12
CA THR A 2 30.44 8.78 -2.16
C THR A 2 29.03 8.24 -2.35
N LEU A 3 28.47 7.60 -1.33
CA LEU A 3 27.05 7.24 -1.31
C LEU A 3 26.25 8.54 -1.34
N SER A 4 25.89 8.99 -2.54
CA SER A 4 25.02 10.16 -2.69
C SER A 4 23.69 9.88 -1.98
N ALA A 5 23.20 10.86 -1.22
CA ALA A 5 22.11 10.68 -0.28
C ALA A 5 20.77 10.44 -1.00
N SER A 6 19.94 9.56 -0.44
CA SER A 6 18.57 9.31 -0.94
C SER A 6 17.72 10.60 -0.91
N LEU A 7 16.88 10.78 -1.92
CA LEU A 7 15.93 11.90 -2.03
C LEU A 7 14.80 11.79 -0.98
N ALA A 8 14.65 10.65 -0.31
CA ALA A 8 13.73 10.50 0.82
C ALA A 8 14.07 11.44 1.99
N ARG A 9 15.30 11.96 2.06
CA ARG A 9 15.74 12.94 3.07
C ARG A 9 15.39 14.39 2.71
N GLY A 10 14.73 14.61 1.58
CA GLY A 10 14.51 15.93 1.02
C GLY A 10 15.66 16.40 0.12
N VAL A 11 15.47 17.56 -0.49
CA VAL A 11 16.45 18.23 -1.34
C VAL A 11 16.75 19.62 -0.78
N ALA A 12 17.88 20.21 -1.19
CA ALA A 12 18.16 21.59 -0.85
C ALA A 12 17.09 22.53 -1.46
N PRO A 13 16.73 23.64 -0.78
CA PRO A 13 15.77 24.60 -1.31
C PRO A 13 16.14 25.05 -2.73
N THR A 14 15.16 25.03 -3.63
CA THR A 14 15.32 25.34 -5.05
C THR A 14 14.02 25.93 -5.60
N THR A 15 14.01 26.28 -6.89
CA THR A 15 12.80 26.77 -7.56
C THR A 15 11.67 25.74 -7.43
N PRO A 16 10.48 26.14 -6.93
CA PRO A 16 9.31 25.25 -6.87
C PRO A 16 9.00 24.64 -8.24
N GLY A 17 8.66 23.36 -8.26
CA GLY A 17 8.47 22.56 -9.46
C GLY A 17 9.75 21.95 -10.01
N THR A 18 10.93 22.21 -9.44
CA THR A 18 12.17 21.52 -9.86
C THR A 18 12.08 20.02 -9.55
N LEU A 19 12.32 19.20 -10.56
CA LEU A 19 12.39 17.75 -10.44
C LEU A 19 13.81 17.33 -10.09
N HIS A 20 13.96 16.53 -9.05
CA HIS A 20 15.15 15.75 -8.76
C HIS A 20 14.83 14.28 -8.98
N ALA A 21 15.69 13.58 -9.70
CA ALA A 21 15.52 12.16 -9.98
C ALA A 21 16.81 11.41 -9.69
N ARG A 22 16.70 10.22 -9.11
CA ARG A 22 17.83 9.39 -8.70
C ARG A 22 17.53 7.91 -8.93
N THR A 23 18.56 7.18 -9.28
CA THR A 23 18.58 5.71 -9.39
C THR A 23 19.87 5.20 -8.75
N VAL A 24 20.08 3.88 -8.79
CA VAL A 24 21.34 3.27 -8.37
C VAL A 24 22.52 3.75 -9.23
N THR A 25 22.27 4.07 -10.51
CA THR A 25 23.32 4.36 -11.50
C THR A 25 23.48 5.84 -11.83
N GLY A 26 22.62 6.72 -11.34
CA GLY A 26 22.73 8.14 -11.63
C GLY A 26 21.74 9.03 -10.89
N GLU A 27 21.94 10.33 -11.02
CA GLU A 27 21.08 11.37 -10.50
C GLU A 27 21.02 12.53 -11.49
N LEU A 28 19.91 13.27 -11.48
CA LEU A 28 19.76 14.50 -12.24
C LEU A 28 18.81 15.48 -11.55
N SER A 29 18.90 16.73 -11.96
CA SER A 29 17.92 17.76 -11.62
C SER A 29 17.45 18.47 -12.91
N ALA A 30 16.15 18.72 -12.99
CA ALA A 30 15.50 19.34 -14.14
C ALA A 30 14.60 20.49 -13.67
N PRO A 31 14.80 21.72 -14.18
CA PRO A 31 13.96 22.86 -13.82
C PRO A 31 12.55 22.75 -14.42
N PRO A 32 11.54 23.43 -13.84
CA PRO A 32 10.14 23.41 -14.29
C PRO A 32 9.93 24.20 -15.59
N ARG A 33 10.51 23.71 -16.70
CA ARG A 33 10.39 24.36 -18.01
C ARG A 33 9.28 23.70 -18.83
N PRO A 34 8.27 24.44 -19.31
CA PRO A 34 7.20 23.87 -20.15
C PRO A 34 7.75 23.06 -21.32
N GLY A 35 7.25 21.83 -21.49
CA GLY A 35 7.67 20.92 -22.55
C GLY A 35 9.00 20.19 -22.29
N LEU A 36 9.70 20.48 -21.20
CA LEU A 36 10.91 19.73 -20.85
C LEU A 36 10.54 18.28 -20.49
N THR A 37 11.22 17.33 -21.14
CA THR A 37 11.05 15.90 -20.91
C THR A 37 12.34 15.29 -20.38
N VAL A 38 12.25 14.59 -19.26
CA VAL A 38 13.29 13.73 -18.70
C VAL A 38 12.92 12.28 -18.99
N ARG A 39 13.85 11.54 -19.61
CA ARG A 39 13.68 10.13 -20.01
C ARG A 39 14.51 9.23 -19.10
N PHE A 40 13.94 8.10 -18.70
CA PHE A 40 14.68 7.09 -17.94
C PHE A 40 14.50 5.70 -18.53
N GLY A 41 15.51 4.84 -18.35
CA GLY A 41 15.51 3.47 -18.85
C GLY A 41 16.91 2.89 -18.94
N ARG A 42 17.02 1.71 -19.56
CA ARG A 42 18.30 1.00 -19.70
C ARG A 42 19.24 1.60 -20.76
N GLY A 43 18.73 2.47 -21.62
CA GLY A 43 19.50 3.06 -22.71
C GLY A 43 20.63 3.96 -22.23
N GLU A 44 21.31 4.58 -23.19
CA GLU A 44 22.30 5.61 -22.96
C GLU A 44 21.86 6.93 -23.59
N LYS A 45 22.59 8.01 -23.32
CA LYS A 45 22.37 9.27 -24.03
C LYS A 45 22.60 9.08 -25.54
N PRO A 46 21.79 9.72 -26.41
CA PRO A 46 20.78 10.74 -26.10
C PRO A 46 19.37 10.20 -25.83
N ASP A 47 19.15 8.88 -25.86
CA ASP A 47 17.81 8.29 -25.76
C ASP A 47 17.22 8.38 -24.35
N VAL A 48 18.07 8.38 -23.32
CA VAL A 48 17.69 8.56 -21.92
C VAL A 48 18.59 9.54 -21.19
N ASP A 49 18.02 10.24 -20.22
CA ASP A 49 18.69 11.19 -19.34
C ASP A 49 19.15 10.52 -18.03
N LEU A 50 18.43 9.47 -17.59
CA LEU A 50 18.65 8.74 -16.34
C LEU A 50 18.67 7.23 -16.56
N GLY A 51 19.81 6.59 -16.27
CA GLY A 51 19.95 5.13 -16.37
C GLY A 51 19.14 4.40 -15.30
N VAL A 52 18.38 3.38 -15.69
CA VAL A 52 17.60 2.48 -14.82
C VAL A 52 17.80 1.06 -15.30
N GLY A 53 18.24 0.16 -14.41
CA GLY A 53 18.46 -1.25 -14.75
C GLY A 53 19.34 -1.42 -15.99
N VAL A 54 20.47 -0.72 -16.03
CA VAL A 54 21.38 -0.66 -17.19
C VAL A 54 21.84 -2.05 -17.67
N ASP A 55 21.86 -3.02 -16.75
CA ASP A 55 22.24 -4.42 -16.94
C ASP A 55 21.03 -5.38 -17.13
N ASP A 56 19.80 -4.87 -17.10
CA ASP A 56 18.59 -5.71 -17.02
C ASP A 56 17.76 -5.66 -18.31
N LEU A 57 17.79 -6.74 -19.09
CA LEU A 57 17.10 -6.82 -20.39
C LEU A 57 15.58 -6.69 -20.33
N ARG A 58 14.95 -6.90 -19.16
CA ARG A 58 13.50 -6.63 -19.00
C ARG A 58 13.21 -5.14 -18.87
N VAL A 59 14.20 -4.33 -18.53
CA VAL A 59 14.07 -2.87 -18.56
C VAL A 59 14.27 -2.37 -19.99
N SER A 60 13.21 -1.79 -20.54
CA SER A 60 13.23 -1.14 -21.85
C SER A 60 14.29 -0.03 -21.92
N ARG A 61 14.91 0.15 -23.10
CA ARG A 61 15.90 1.22 -23.34
C ARG A 61 15.36 2.60 -22.94
N ARG A 62 14.13 2.90 -23.34
CA ARG A 62 13.34 4.05 -22.88
C ARG A 62 12.12 3.54 -22.14
N HIS A 63 12.18 3.57 -20.81
CA HIS A 63 11.18 2.94 -19.95
C HIS A 63 10.10 3.92 -19.50
N GLY A 64 10.46 5.16 -19.23
CA GLY A 64 9.47 6.15 -18.88
C GLY A 64 9.96 7.57 -19.05
N GLU A 65 9.01 8.48 -18.91
CA GLU A 65 9.15 9.88 -19.20
C GLU A 65 8.46 10.73 -18.15
N LEU A 66 9.12 11.83 -17.81
CA LEU A 66 8.57 12.91 -16.99
C LEU A 66 8.55 14.15 -17.85
N THR A 67 7.37 14.67 -18.15
CA THR A 67 7.21 15.89 -18.95
C THR A 67 6.56 16.99 -18.12
N TYR A 68 7.18 18.16 -18.08
CA TYR A 68 6.61 19.31 -17.38
C TYR A 68 5.58 20.03 -18.26
N ARG A 69 4.31 19.99 -17.87
CA ARG A 69 3.20 20.67 -18.58
C ARG A 69 2.13 21.10 -17.57
N GLN A 70 1.49 22.25 -17.83
CA GLN A 70 0.41 22.78 -16.98
C GLN A 70 0.82 22.89 -15.49
N GLY A 71 2.05 23.32 -15.21
CA GLY A 71 2.55 23.52 -13.84
C GLY A 71 2.93 22.24 -13.07
N LEU A 72 2.88 21.07 -13.72
CA LEU A 72 3.12 19.78 -13.08
C LEU A 72 4.07 18.91 -13.91
N TRP A 73 4.78 18.00 -13.23
CA TRP A 73 5.48 16.90 -13.89
C TRP A 73 4.53 15.75 -14.14
N TRP A 74 4.45 15.29 -15.38
CA TRP A 74 3.59 14.18 -15.78
C TRP A 74 4.43 12.97 -16.09
N LEU A 75 4.21 11.90 -15.33
CA LEU A 75 4.87 10.61 -15.48
C LEU A 75 4.13 9.73 -16.48
N ARG A 76 4.84 9.14 -17.43
CA ARG A 76 4.33 8.18 -18.43
C ARG A 76 5.25 6.96 -18.52
N ASN A 77 4.65 5.77 -18.66
CA ASN A 77 5.39 4.54 -18.96
C ASN A 77 5.41 4.38 -20.47
N THR A 78 6.60 4.18 -21.03
CA THR A 78 6.83 3.87 -22.44
C THR A 78 7.47 2.50 -22.65
N GLY A 79 7.86 1.84 -21.56
CA GLY A 79 8.41 0.50 -21.55
C GLY A 79 7.34 -0.58 -21.56
N GLN A 80 7.80 -1.82 -21.76
CA GLN A 80 6.93 -3.00 -21.78
C GLN A 80 6.61 -3.52 -20.37
N GLN A 81 7.54 -3.36 -19.42
CA GLN A 81 7.27 -3.75 -18.03
C GLN A 81 6.47 -2.67 -17.31
N LEU A 82 5.78 -3.07 -16.25
CA LEU A 82 4.99 -2.16 -15.44
C LEU A 82 5.91 -1.29 -14.57
N VAL A 83 5.46 -0.05 -14.36
CA VAL A 83 5.98 0.83 -13.32
C VAL A 83 5.03 0.77 -12.13
N ARG A 84 5.55 0.45 -10.95
CA ARG A 84 4.78 0.44 -9.69
C ARG A 84 5.03 1.73 -8.92
N LEU A 85 3.95 2.45 -8.66
CA LEU A 85 3.92 3.67 -7.85
C LEU A 85 3.55 3.33 -6.38
N PRO A 86 3.63 4.31 -5.46
CA PRO A 86 3.15 4.14 -4.09
C PRO A 86 1.68 3.70 -4.06
N ARG A 87 1.28 3.06 -2.95
CA ARG A 87 -0.06 2.48 -2.75
C ARG A 87 -0.42 1.36 -3.75
N GLY A 88 0.59 0.75 -4.38
CA GLY A 88 0.40 -0.37 -5.30
C GLY A 88 -0.18 0.01 -6.67
N ARG A 89 -0.24 1.31 -6.99
CA ARG A 89 -0.75 1.76 -8.30
C ARG A 89 0.21 1.30 -9.40
N MET A 90 -0.30 0.55 -10.37
CA MET A 90 0.46 0.06 -11.51
C MET A 90 0.24 0.96 -12.72
N MET A 91 1.31 1.25 -13.46
CA MET A 91 1.28 2.04 -14.70
C MET A 91 1.81 1.20 -15.86
N HIS A 92 0.91 0.87 -16.78
CA HIS A 92 1.19 0.16 -18.03
C HIS A 92 1.49 1.16 -19.16
N LEU A 93 1.96 0.67 -20.30
CA LEU A 93 2.21 1.47 -21.51
C LEU A 93 0.97 2.26 -21.97
N SER A 94 -0.21 1.69 -21.77
CA SER A 94 -1.51 2.28 -22.13
C SER A 94 -2.12 3.16 -21.04
N THR A 95 -1.48 3.28 -19.88
CA THR A 95 -1.99 4.12 -18.80
C THR A 95 -1.77 5.58 -19.15
N GLU A 96 -2.83 6.39 -19.01
CA GLU A 96 -2.73 7.85 -19.18
C GLU A 96 -1.66 8.44 -18.25
N PRO A 97 -0.92 9.48 -18.69
CA PRO A 97 0.11 10.09 -17.87
C PRO A 97 -0.44 10.58 -16.52
N ILE A 98 0.33 10.36 -15.45
CA ILE A 98 -0.05 10.68 -14.08
C ILE A 98 0.67 11.95 -13.63
N PRO A 99 -0.02 12.97 -13.09
CA PRO A 99 0.65 14.13 -12.51
C PRO A 99 1.33 13.74 -11.19
N LEU A 100 2.56 14.20 -11.02
CA LEU A 100 3.28 14.12 -9.76
C LEU A 100 2.90 15.28 -8.85
N THR A 101 2.69 14.98 -7.57
CA THR A 101 2.58 15.98 -6.51
C THR A 101 3.97 16.44 -6.06
N THR A 102 4.03 17.56 -5.36
CA THR A 102 5.25 17.98 -4.65
C THR A 102 5.67 16.94 -3.62
N GLY A 103 6.97 16.90 -3.32
CA GLY A 103 7.58 15.95 -2.39
C GLY A 103 8.10 14.67 -3.04
N TYR A 104 8.40 13.70 -2.19
CA TYR A 104 9.06 12.43 -2.55
C TYR A 104 8.08 11.40 -3.12
N THR A 105 8.41 10.84 -4.29
CA THR A 105 7.68 9.75 -4.93
C THR A 105 8.66 8.64 -5.36
N PRO A 106 8.71 7.50 -4.67
CA PRO A 106 9.45 6.33 -5.14
C PRO A 106 8.63 5.58 -6.19
N LEU A 107 9.24 5.20 -7.29
CA LEU A 107 8.66 4.28 -8.26
C LEU A 107 9.59 3.09 -8.50
N PHE A 108 9.02 1.95 -8.87
CA PHE A 108 9.74 0.70 -9.08
C PHE A 108 9.48 0.20 -10.51
N VAL A 109 10.56 0.03 -11.27
CA VAL A 109 10.50 -0.63 -12.58
C VAL A 109 10.74 -2.13 -12.38
N LYS A 110 9.80 -2.95 -12.83
CA LYS A 110 9.94 -4.41 -12.73
C LYS A 110 11.04 -4.91 -13.66
N GLY A 111 12.00 -5.63 -13.08
CA GLY A 111 13.16 -6.19 -13.76
C GLY A 111 13.08 -7.70 -13.97
N SER A 112 14.24 -8.31 -14.20
CA SER A 112 14.43 -9.75 -14.33
C SER A 112 14.35 -10.48 -12.98
N GLY A 113 13.70 -11.64 -12.95
CA GLY A 113 13.47 -12.41 -11.72
C GLY A 113 12.65 -11.60 -10.71
N TYR A 114 13.17 -11.47 -9.50
CA TYR A 114 12.59 -10.69 -8.40
C TYR A 114 13.19 -9.28 -8.25
N ARG A 115 13.98 -8.82 -9.23
CA ARG A 115 14.59 -7.49 -9.19
C ARG A 115 13.54 -6.40 -9.44
N GLU A 116 13.52 -5.39 -8.58
CA GLU A 116 12.84 -4.13 -8.82
C GLU A 116 13.87 -3.00 -8.83
N HIS A 117 13.80 -2.13 -9.84
CA HIS A 117 14.71 -0.99 -9.98
C HIS A 117 14.04 0.26 -9.43
N LEU A 118 14.54 0.76 -8.31
CA LEU A 118 14.06 1.99 -7.68
C LEU A 118 14.47 3.21 -8.51
N VAL A 119 13.49 4.06 -8.80
CA VAL A 119 13.69 5.44 -9.23
C VAL A 119 13.07 6.33 -8.17
N GLU A 120 13.91 7.13 -7.55
CA GLU A 120 13.50 8.13 -6.57
C GLU A 120 13.20 9.43 -7.32
N LEU A 121 12.00 9.97 -7.14
CA LEU A 121 11.63 11.28 -7.67
C LEU A 121 11.31 12.23 -6.51
N TYR A 122 11.69 13.49 -6.64
CA TYR A 122 11.33 14.55 -5.72
C TYR A 122 10.97 15.81 -6.50
N VAL A 123 9.76 16.33 -6.32
CA VAL A 123 9.31 17.58 -6.95
C VAL A 123 9.27 18.67 -5.89
N SER A 124 10.04 19.73 -6.11
CA SER A 124 10.19 20.79 -5.11
C SER A 124 8.89 21.59 -4.91
N GLY A 125 8.41 21.76 -3.69
CA GLY A 125 7.30 22.60 -3.27
C GLY A 125 7.70 24.04 -2.92
N HIS A 126 6.71 24.88 -2.62
CA HIS A 126 6.93 26.27 -2.19
C HIS A 126 7.54 26.38 -0.78
N ASP A 127 7.30 25.36 0.07
CA ASP A 127 7.71 25.31 1.47
C ASP A 127 8.71 24.16 1.76
N ASP A 128 9.49 23.73 0.77
CA ASP A 128 10.39 22.59 0.91
C ASP A 128 11.62 22.90 1.78
N GLN A 129 11.40 22.94 3.10
CA GLN A 129 12.42 22.85 4.14
C GLN A 129 12.85 21.38 4.39
N GLY A 130 12.44 20.45 3.53
CA GLY A 130 12.56 19.00 3.74
C GLY A 130 11.70 18.49 4.91
N PRO A 131 11.62 17.16 5.13
CA PRO A 131 10.95 16.62 6.31
C PRO A 131 11.63 17.13 7.58
N LEU A 132 10.94 17.97 8.35
CA LEU A 132 11.43 18.40 9.66
C LEU A 132 11.63 17.17 10.56
N SER A 133 12.80 17.07 11.20
CA SER A 133 13.14 15.98 12.11
C SER A 133 12.21 15.98 13.33
N ARG A 134 11.23 15.07 13.36
CA ARG A 134 10.28 14.89 14.47
C ARG A 134 10.72 13.83 15.49
N ARG A 135 12.03 13.65 15.70
CA ARG A 135 12.59 12.57 16.54
C ARG A 135 12.07 12.55 17.99
N ARG A 136 11.58 13.68 18.50
CA ARG A 136 11.01 13.82 19.85
C ARG A 136 9.48 13.96 19.87
N ALA A 137 8.84 13.96 18.70
CA ALA A 137 7.38 14.01 18.66
C ALA A 137 6.84 12.67 19.16
N GLU A 138 5.72 12.72 19.88
CA GLU A 138 5.02 11.50 20.29
C GLU A 138 4.62 10.68 19.07
N THR A 139 4.76 9.37 19.18
CA THR A 139 4.25 8.44 18.17
C THR A 139 2.73 8.54 18.15
N ILE A 140 2.19 9.02 17.04
CA ILE A 140 0.73 9.06 16.82
C ILE A 140 0.23 7.61 16.86
N ARG A 141 -0.65 7.30 17.82
CA ARG A 141 -1.27 5.98 17.91
C ARG A 141 -2.22 5.78 16.72
N PRO A 142 -2.25 4.58 16.11
CA PRO A 142 -3.27 4.25 15.13
C PRO A 142 -4.68 4.41 15.71
N GLU A 143 -5.63 4.83 14.86
CA GLU A 143 -7.04 4.87 15.22
C GLU A 143 -7.60 3.44 15.26
N THR A 144 -7.94 2.95 16.45
CA THR A 144 -8.50 1.61 16.64
C THR A 144 -10.03 1.64 16.65
N TRP A 145 -10.64 0.55 16.19
CA TRP A 145 -12.10 0.44 16.07
C TRP A 145 -12.70 -0.44 17.17
N ALA A 146 -13.77 0.03 17.80
CA ALA A 146 -14.45 -0.73 18.83
C ALA A 146 -15.17 -1.97 18.25
N LEU A 147 -14.81 -3.13 18.78
CA LEU A 147 -15.40 -4.45 18.51
C LEU A 147 -15.80 -5.08 19.84
N ASN A 148 -16.97 -5.72 19.91
CA ASN A 148 -17.28 -6.59 21.04
C ASN A 148 -16.57 -7.94 20.92
N ASP A 149 -16.60 -8.76 21.97
CA ASP A 149 -15.86 -10.03 22.03
C ASP A 149 -16.28 -11.02 20.93
N ASP A 150 -17.57 -11.13 20.65
CA ASP A 150 -18.11 -11.98 19.57
C ASP A 150 -17.65 -11.48 18.19
N GLU A 151 -17.70 -10.17 17.95
CA GLU A 151 -17.24 -9.55 16.71
C GLU A 151 -15.73 -9.74 16.53
N ARG A 152 -14.95 -9.57 17.60
CA ARG A 152 -13.50 -9.77 17.59
C ARG A 152 -13.17 -11.22 17.24
N LEU A 153 -13.73 -12.20 17.96
CA LEU A 153 -13.51 -13.63 17.69
C LEU A 153 -13.91 -13.99 16.25
N LEU A 154 -15.08 -13.53 15.80
CA LEU A 154 -15.55 -13.77 14.43
C LEU A 154 -14.58 -13.23 13.37
N LEU A 155 -14.10 -12.00 13.56
CA LEU A 155 -13.17 -11.35 12.62
C LEU A 155 -11.77 -11.96 12.66
N VAL A 156 -11.34 -12.47 13.82
CA VAL A 156 -10.10 -13.26 13.96
C VAL A 156 -10.21 -14.55 13.17
N VAL A 157 -11.30 -15.31 13.34
CA VAL A 157 -11.53 -16.57 12.59
C VAL A 157 -11.55 -16.31 11.08
N LEU A 158 -12.32 -15.30 10.63
CA LEU A 158 -12.37 -14.95 9.21
C LEU A 158 -11.02 -14.42 8.69
N GLY A 159 -10.25 -13.75 9.54
CA GLY A 159 -9.03 -13.03 9.21
C GLY A 159 -7.72 -13.75 9.54
N GLN A 160 -7.75 -15.03 9.97
CA GLN A 160 -6.56 -15.74 10.47
C GLN A 160 -5.35 -15.66 9.51
N ARG A 161 -5.59 -15.74 8.19
CA ARG A 161 -4.53 -15.64 7.17
C ARG A 161 -3.82 -14.28 7.15
N TYR A 162 -4.54 -13.21 7.48
CA TYR A 162 -3.97 -11.88 7.62
C TYR A 162 -3.14 -11.77 8.89
N LEU A 163 -3.60 -12.37 9.98
CA LEU A 163 -2.91 -12.36 11.29
C LEU A 163 -1.65 -13.24 11.28
N LEU A 164 -1.63 -14.28 10.45
CA LEU A 164 -0.46 -15.11 10.17
C LEU A 164 0.49 -14.51 9.10
N TYR A 165 0.16 -13.32 8.57
CA TYR A 165 0.94 -12.64 7.53
C TYR A 165 1.26 -13.50 6.29
N GLU A 166 0.27 -14.27 5.81
CA GLU A 166 0.39 -14.95 4.51
C GLU A 166 0.59 -13.93 3.37
N GLU A 167 1.17 -14.36 2.24
CA GLU A 167 1.61 -13.46 1.15
C GLU A 167 0.45 -12.80 0.37
N ASP A 168 -0.64 -13.52 0.06
CA ASP A 168 -1.89 -12.97 -0.49
C ASP A 168 -3.07 -13.46 0.36
N PRO A 169 -3.24 -12.91 1.57
CA PRO A 169 -4.23 -13.42 2.50
C PRO A 169 -5.62 -13.10 1.96
N ARG A 170 -6.51 -14.10 2.03
CA ARG A 170 -7.94 -13.97 1.72
C ARG A 170 -8.77 -14.33 2.95
N PRO A 171 -9.92 -13.68 3.16
CA PRO A 171 -10.81 -14.08 4.24
C PRO A 171 -11.24 -15.53 4.06
N LEU A 172 -11.49 -16.23 5.17
CA LEU A 172 -12.17 -17.52 5.09
C LEU A 172 -13.60 -17.34 4.58
N SER A 173 -14.13 -18.39 3.94
CA SER A 173 -15.55 -18.43 3.61
C SER A 173 -16.38 -18.56 4.88
N TYR A 174 -17.62 -18.07 4.84
CA TYR A 174 -18.56 -18.19 5.97
C TYR A 174 -18.81 -19.65 6.35
N ALA A 175 -18.87 -20.56 5.37
CA ALA A 175 -18.99 -22.00 5.63
C ALA A 175 -17.85 -22.56 6.49
N THR A 176 -16.61 -22.20 6.16
CA THR A 176 -15.42 -22.65 6.92
C THR A 176 -15.38 -22.00 8.29
N ALA A 177 -15.66 -20.70 8.38
CA ALA A 177 -15.70 -19.98 9.64
C ALA A 177 -16.81 -20.52 10.57
N ALA A 178 -18.00 -20.83 10.05
CA ALA A 178 -19.08 -21.41 10.83
C ALA A 178 -18.69 -22.76 11.44
N LYS A 179 -18.01 -23.62 10.67
CA LYS A 179 -17.49 -24.89 11.19
C LYS A 179 -16.51 -24.66 12.34
N GLN A 180 -15.52 -23.78 12.16
CA GLN A 180 -14.55 -23.47 13.22
C GLN A 180 -15.21 -22.87 14.47
N LEU A 181 -16.11 -21.90 14.30
CA LEU A 181 -16.84 -21.29 15.41
C LEU A 181 -17.75 -22.26 16.15
N SER A 182 -18.26 -23.28 15.47
CA SER A 182 -19.07 -24.34 16.11
C SER A 182 -18.23 -25.21 17.05
N TYR A 183 -16.93 -25.36 16.78
CA TYR A 183 -16.00 -26.01 17.72
C TYR A 183 -15.62 -25.07 18.87
N LEU A 184 -15.33 -23.80 18.59
CA LEU A 184 -14.88 -22.84 19.60
C LEU A 184 -15.99 -22.39 20.55
N ARG A 185 -17.23 -22.28 20.07
CA ARG A 185 -18.41 -21.81 20.81
C ARG A 185 -19.63 -22.65 20.44
N PRO A 186 -19.71 -23.91 20.92
CA PRO A 186 -20.79 -24.83 20.54
C PRO A 186 -22.19 -24.30 20.91
N ASP A 187 -22.30 -23.62 22.05
CA ASP A 187 -23.57 -23.08 22.56
C ASP A 187 -24.08 -21.86 21.79
N ALA A 188 -23.22 -21.23 20.99
CA ALA A 188 -23.57 -20.02 20.26
C ALA A 188 -24.29 -20.29 18.92
N HIS A 189 -24.44 -21.55 18.50
CA HIS A 189 -25.16 -21.96 17.29
C HIS A 189 -24.80 -21.14 16.04
N TRP A 190 -23.50 -21.00 15.78
CA TRP A 190 -22.99 -20.25 14.62
C TRP A 190 -23.35 -20.92 13.29
N ASN A 191 -23.87 -20.14 12.35
CA ASN A 191 -24.13 -20.55 10.97
C ASN A 191 -23.78 -19.42 10.00
N GLU A 192 -23.70 -19.73 8.71
CA GLU A 192 -23.29 -18.76 7.67
C GLU A 192 -24.13 -17.49 7.68
N ARG A 193 -25.46 -17.63 7.81
CA ARG A 193 -26.40 -16.49 7.84
C ARG A 193 -26.18 -15.58 9.06
N ARG A 194 -25.90 -16.18 10.22
CA ARG A 194 -25.61 -15.43 11.46
C ARG A 194 -24.28 -14.67 11.33
N ILE A 195 -23.27 -15.31 10.72
CA ILE A 195 -21.98 -14.67 10.43
C ILE A 195 -22.17 -13.48 9.49
N GLU A 196 -22.83 -13.70 8.35
CA GLU A 196 -23.10 -12.67 7.34
C GLU A 196 -23.80 -11.45 7.97
N HIS A 197 -24.87 -11.67 8.73
CA HIS A 197 -25.61 -10.60 9.38
C HIS A 197 -24.75 -9.80 10.37
N ARG A 198 -23.87 -10.47 11.13
CA ARG A 198 -22.96 -9.79 12.06
C ARG A 198 -21.90 -8.98 11.32
N ILE A 199 -21.32 -9.51 10.26
CA ILE A 199 -20.35 -8.80 9.43
C ILE A 199 -20.99 -7.58 8.75
N GLU A 200 -22.20 -7.71 8.25
CA GLU A 200 -22.96 -6.60 7.68
C GLU A 200 -23.19 -5.49 8.71
N ALA A 201 -23.56 -5.85 9.95
CA ALA A 201 -23.75 -4.88 11.04
C ALA A 201 -22.43 -4.14 11.40
N VAL A 202 -21.31 -4.85 11.48
CA VAL A 202 -19.98 -4.24 11.71
C VAL A 202 -19.62 -3.29 10.57
N ARG A 203 -19.81 -3.73 9.31
CA ARG A 203 -19.55 -2.89 8.14
C ARG A 203 -20.39 -1.62 8.15
N HIS A 204 -21.70 -1.71 8.41
CA HIS A 204 -22.57 -0.54 8.54
C HIS A 204 -22.15 0.42 9.65
N ARG A 205 -21.65 -0.10 10.76
CA ARG A 205 -21.19 0.72 11.88
C ARG A 205 -19.91 1.47 11.53
N LEU A 206 -18.92 0.78 10.96
CA LEU A 206 -17.62 1.37 10.61
C LEU A 206 -17.66 2.23 9.34
N ASP A 207 -18.59 1.99 8.41
CA ASP A 207 -18.74 2.85 7.22
C ASP A 207 -19.18 4.28 7.58
N ARG A 208 -19.84 4.44 8.73
CA ARG A 208 -20.23 5.76 9.26
C ARG A 208 -19.12 6.47 10.04
N THR A 209 -17.95 5.86 10.13
CA THR A 209 -16.76 6.45 10.77
C THR A 209 -15.72 6.84 9.72
N GLY A 210 -14.55 7.34 10.14
CA GLY A 210 -13.43 7.66 9.25
C GLY A 210 -12.69 6.43 8.69
N PHE A 211 -13.35 5.28 8.55
CA PHE A 211 -12.70 4.03 8.15
C PHE A 211 -12.04 4.15 6.76
N ARG A 212 -10.81 3.65 6.65
CA ARG A 212 -9.93 3.92 5.51
C ARG A 212 -10.41 3.34 4.18
N TYR A 213 -11.12 2.22 4.21
CA TYR A 213 -11.54 1.48 3.02
C TYR A 213 -13.05 1.52 2.82
N PRO A 214 -13.54 1.45 1.56
CA PRO A 214 -14.98 1.31 1.32
C PRO A 214 -15.51 0.01 1.93
N LEU A 215 -16.52 0.14 2.80
CA LEU A 215 -17.21 -0.98 3.44
C LEU A 215 -18.62 -1.18 2.91
N MET A 216 -19.06 -0.34 1.98
CA MET A 216 -20.35 -0.42 1.28
C MET A 216 -20.20 -0.55 -0.22
N HIS A 217 -21.21 -1.16 -0.84
CA HIS A 217 -21.35 -1.19 -2.29
C HIS A 217 -21.63 0.23 -2.78
N ASP A 218 -20.73 0.77 -3.60
CA ASP A 218 -21.02 1.98 -4.37
C ASP A 218 -22.06 1.62 -5.45
N LYS A 219 -23.26 2.21 -5.38
CA LYS A 219 -24.34 1.93 -6.35
C LYS A 219 -23.95 2.34 -7.78
N SER A 220 -22.92 3.17 -7.95
CA SER A 220 -22.45 3.66 -9.26
C SER A 220 -21.40 2.77 -9.92
N GLN A 221 -20.78 1.85 -9.16
CA GLN A 221 -19.80 0.88 -9.67
C GLN A 221 -20.38 -0.52 -9.49
N GLY A 222 -20.53 -1.27 -10.58
CA GLY A 222 -21.19 -2.58 -10.59
C GLY A 222 -20.78 -3.47 -9.41
N ARG A 223 -21.76 -4.18 -8.83
CA ARG A 223 -21.71 -4.87 -7.53
C ARG A 223 -20.39 -5.66 -7.37
N PRO A 224 -19.43 -5.20 -6.54
CA PRO A 224 -18.31 -6.03 -6.11
C PRO A 224 -18.84 -7.35 -5.53
N GLY A 225 -18.09 -8.44 -5.67
CA GLY A 225 -18.40 -9.64 -4.88
C GLY A 225 -18.30 -9.31 -3.39
N ASP A 226 -19.23 -9.80 -2.56
CA ASP A 226 -19.26 -9.51 -1.11
C ASP A 226 -17.95 -9.83 -0.39
N ASN A 227 -17.16 -10.75 -0.97
CA ASN A 227 -15.82 -11.10 -0.51
C ASN A 227 -14.80 -9.94 -0.55
N ASN A 228 -14.95 -8.97 -1.47
CA ASN A 228 -14.08 -7.78 -1.52
C ASN A 228 -14.32 -6.84 -0.34
N LEU A 229 -15.56 -6.74 0.14
CA LEU A 229 -15.90 -5.88 1.26
C LEU A 229 -15.45 -6.49 2.58
N LEU A 230 -15.53 -7.82 2.69
CA LEU A 230 -14.93 -8.56 3.79
C LEU A 230 -13.39 -8.44 3.80
N HIS A 231 -12.75 -8.54 2.63
CA HIS A 231 -11.31 -8.29 2.47
C HIS A 231 -10.92 -6.89 2.96
N ASN A 232 -11.65 -5.85 2.52
CA ASN A 232 -11.39 -4.47 2.93
C ASN A 232 -11.55 -4.28 4.45
N LEU A 233 -12.58 -4.88 5.04
CA LEU A 233 -12.82 -4.84 6.49
C LEU A 233 -11.63 -5.42 7.25
N ILE A 234 -11.25 -6.67 6.98
CA ILE A 234 -10.18 -7.35 7.70
C ILE A 234 -8.85 -6.63 7.48
N LYS A 235 -8.54 -6.26 6.24
CA LYS A 235 -7.32 -5.51 5.91
C LYS A 235 -7.23 -4.20 6.70
N GLY A 236 -8.31 -3.42 6.76
CA GLY A 236 -8.33 -2.17 7.50
C GLY A 236 -8.19 -2.36 9.02
N LEU A 237 -8.79 -3.42 9.57
CA LEU A 237 -8.66 -3.73 11.00
C LEU A 237 -7.25 -4.17 11.39
N VAL A 238 -6.55 -4.91 10.53
CA VAL A 238 -5.14 -5.29 10.74
C VAL A 238 -4.21 -4.09 10.56
N GLU A 239 -4.37 -3.29 9.49
CA GLU A 239 -3.55 -2.09 9.26
C GLU A 239 -3.73 -1.02 10.36
N SER A 240 -4.90 -0.97 11.00
CA SER A 240 -5.18 -0.07 12.13
C SER A 240 -4.77 -0.65 13.48
N THR A 241 -4.18 -1.85 13.53
CA THR A 241 -3.84 -2.58 14.76
C THR A 241 -5.05 -2.83 15.69
N THR A 242 -6.26 -2.84 15.12
CA THR A 242 -7.49 -3.22 15.85
C THR A 242 -7.54 -4.74 16.06
N LEU A 243 -7.11 -5.48 15.04
CA LEU A 243 -6.81 -6.91 15.11
C LEU A 243 -5.30 -7.09 15.02
N VAL A 244 -4.74 -7.87 15.94
CA VAL A 244 -3.30 -8.12 16.06
C VAL A 244 -3.03 -9.62 16.15
N PRO A 245 -1.82 -10.10 15.80
CA PRO A 245 -1.53 -11.53 15.84
C PRO A 245 -1.84 -12.23 17.19
N PRO A 246 -1.62 -11.62 18.37
CA PRO A 246 -2.04 -12.20 19.65
C PRO A 246 -3.55 -12.45 19.78
N ASP A 247 -4.41 -11.80 18.99
CA ASP A 247 -5.84 -12.11 18.99
C ASP A 247 -6.12 -13.54 18.47
N LEU A 248 -5.17 -14.20 17.79
CA LEU A 248 -5.28 -15.62 17.42
C LEU A 248 -5.44 -16.52 18.64
N ASP A 249 -4.94 -16.12 19.81
CA ASP A 249 -5.08 -16.85 21.07
C ASP A 249 -6.56 -16.99 21.48
N LEU A 250 -7.46 -16.13 20.97
CA LEU A 250 -8.92 -16.27 21.16
C LEU A 250 -9.49 -17.53 20.51
N MET A 251 -8.75 -18.14 19.57
CA MET A 251 -9.07 -19.41 18.93
C MET A 251 -8.41 -20.60 19.62
N GLU A 252 -7.51 -20.36 20.58
CA GLU A 252 -6.94 -21.40 21.42
C GLU A 252 -7.89 -21.62 22.61
N ASP A 253 -8.14 -22.89 22.93
CA ASP A 253 -8.98 -23.24 24.07
C ASP A 253 -8.23 -22.81 25.34
N ASP A 254 -8.78 -21.88 26.12
CA ASP A 254 -8.43 -21.71 27.53
C ASP A 254 -8.94 -22.94 28.32
N ALA A 255 -8.47 -24.13 27.93
CA ALA A 255 -8.45 -25.30 28.78
C ALA A 255 -7.39 -25.03 29.84
N ALA A 256 -7.80 -24.27 30.86
CA ALA A 256 -7.07 -24.03 32.08
C ALA A 256 -6.30 -25.29 32.49
N TRP A 257 -4.98 -25.19 32.43
CA TRP A 257 -4.05 -26.17 32.97
C TRP A 257 -4.41 -26.49 34.43
N PRO A 258 -4.91 -27.69 34.76
CA PRO A 258 -5.17 -28.02 36.15
C PRO A 258 -3.87 -28.50 36.79
N GLY A 259 -3.37 -27.73 37.76
CA GLY A 259 -2.41 -28.24 38.73
C GLY A 259 -1.09 -27.52 38.79
N SER A 260 -1.06 -26.41 39.52
CA SER A 260 0.00 -26.19 40.50
C SER A 260 -0.58 -25.32 41.60
N ALA A 261 -1.06 -25.98 42.64
CA ALA A 261 -1.33 -25.38 43.93
C ALA A 261 -0.66 -26.27 44.98
N PRO A 262 -0.31 -25.68 46.13
CA PRO A 262 0.91 -24.91 46.39
C PRO A 262 2.07 -25.78 46.89
#